data_AF-A0A2V7KD87-F1
#
_entry.id   AF-A0A2V7KD87-F1
#
_cell.length_a   1.000
_cell.length_b   1.000
_cell.length_c   1.000
_cell.angle_alpha   90.00
_cell.angle_beta   90.00
_cell.angle_gamma   90.00
#
_symmetry.space_group_name_H-M   'P 1'
#
loop_
_entity.id
_entity.type
_entity.pdbx_description
1 polymer ?
#
loop_
_entity_poly.entity_id
_entity_poly.type
_entity_poly.pdbx_seq_one_letter_code
_entity_poly.pdbx_strand_id
1 'polypeptide(L)'
;MARAHLHSLRRVRTAHVVVGVHDLDESASRQFAALAATTSYQTLRELLDVGRPHLVHVCTPAGTHFEPARDALLAGAHVYVEKPFVETRREAEELLALAATRGLLVGAGHQQLRDPAYLALLRQMRDLG
;
A
#
# COMPACT_ATOMS: atom_id res chain seq x y z
N MET A 1 -5.77 -8.74 0.52
CA MET A 1 -4.35 -8.53 0.15
C MET A 1 -3.44 -8.25 1.34
N ALA A 2 -3.89 -7.54 2.39
CA ALA A 2 -3.05 -7.16 3.54
C ALA A 2 -2.19 -8.30 4.15
N ARG A 3 -2.72 -9.53 4.26
CA ARG A 3 -1.96 -10.70 4.76
C ARG A 3 -0.75 -11.05 3.90
N ALA A 4 -0.86 -10.92 2.57
CA ALA A 4 0.25 -11.13 1.65
C ALA A 4 1.31 -10.03 1.78
N HIS A 5 0.90 -8.79 2.06
CA HIS A 5 1.81 -7.69 2.36
C HIS A 5 2.57 -7.96 3.65
N LEU A 6 1.88 -8.30 4.74
CA LEU A 6 2.52 -8.64 6.02
C LEU A 6 3.52 -9.79 5.87
N HIS A 7 3.15 -10.83 5.12
CA HIS A 7 4.07 -11.93 4.82
C HIS A 7 5.30 -11.47 4.02
N SER A 8 5.11 -10.61 3.01
CA SER A 8 6.19 -10.06 2.20
C SER A 8 7.11 -9.14 3.01
N LEU A 9 6.56 -8.32 3.90
CA LEU A 9 7.31 -7.42 4.78
C LEU A 9 8.30 -8.21 5.66
N ARG A 10 7.90 -9.37 6.20
CA ARG A 10 8.82 -10.25 6.97
C ARG A 10 10.06 -10.71 6.18
N ARG A 11 10.06 -10.58 4.86
CA ARG A 11 11.17 -10.94 3.96
C ARG A 11 11.99 -9.73 3.50
N VAL A 12 11.51 -8.51 3.77
CA VAL A 12 12.24 -7.27 3.49
C VAL A 12 13.38 -7.14 4.49
N ARG A 13 14.61 -7.01 3.98
CA ARG A 13 15.83 -6.95 4.80
C ARG A 13 16.05 -5.59 5.45
N THR A 14 15.50 -4.53 4.86
CA THR A 14 15.55 -3.18 5.44
C THR A 14 14.81 -3.19 6.77
N ALA A 15 15.42 -2.65 7.82
CA ALA A 15 14.78 -2.56 9.13
C ALA A 15 13.46 -1.79 9.04
N HIS A 16 12.39 -2.38 9.57
CA HIS A 16 11.05 -1.80 9.57
C HIS A 16 10.23 -2.37 10.73
N VAL A 17 9.14 -1.69 11.08
CA VAL A 17 8.16 -2.12 12.06
C VAL A 17 6.77 -1.79 11.54
N VAL A 18 5.79 -2.66 11.82
CA VAL A 18 4.37 -2.37 11.56
C VAL A 18 3.84 -1.63 12.79
N VAL A 19 3.52 -0.35 12.63
CA VAL A 19 3.09 0.53 13.74
C VAL A 19 1.58 0.53 13.97
N GLY A 20 0.81 0.03 13.01
CA GLY A 20 -0.63 -0.03 13.16
C GLY A 20 -1.38 -0.64 11.98
N VAL A 21 -2.66 -0.91 12.24
CA VAL A 21 -3.64 -1.41 11.29
C VAL A 21 -4.94 -0.64 11.49
N HIS A 22 -5.63 -0.35 10.40
CA HIS A 22 -7.01 0.11 10.42
C HIS A 22 -7.80 -0.65 9.34
N ASP A 23 -9.02 -1.04 9.67
CA ASP A 23 -10.03 -1.57 8.75
C ASP A 23 -11.41 -1.04 9.19
N LEU A 24 -12.35 -0.92 8.25
CA LEU A 24 -13.73 -0.54 8.56
C LEU A 24 -14.45 -1.64 9.34
N ASP A 25 -14.06 -2.90 9.15
CA ASP A 25 -14.48 -4.01 10.02
C ASP A 25 -13.56 -4.07 11.24
N GLU A 26 -14.09 -3.66 12.39
CA GLU A 26 -13.35 -3.62 13.66
C GLU A 26 -12.83 -5.01 14.09
N SER A 27 -13.59 -6.08 13.78
CA SER A 27 -13.16 -7.45 14.05
C SER A 27 -11.97 -7.82 13.19
N ALA A 28 -12.03 -7.53 11.88
CA ALA A 28 -10.93 -7.77 10.96
C ALA A 28 -9.68 -6.96 11.35
N SER A 29 -9.86 -5.69 11.72
CA SER A 29 -8.78 -4.81 12.18
C SER A 29 -8.07 -5.38 13.41
N ARG A 30 -8.81 -5.77 14.45
CA ARG A 30 -8.23 -6.38 15.68
C ARG A 30 -7.53 -7.70 15.41
N GLN A 31 -8.13 -8.58 14.61
CA GLN A 31 -7.52 -9.87 14.27
C GLN A 31 -6.22 -9.69 13.48
N PHE A 32 -6.20 -8.75 12.53
CA PHE A 32 -5.02 -8.48 11.73
C PHE A 32 -3.92 -7.79 12.55
N ALA A 33 -4.28 -6.87 13.45
CA ALA A 33 -3.35 -6.24 14.37
C ALA A 33 -2.66 -7.28 15.29
N ALA A 34 -3.41 -8.25 15.82
CA ALA A 34 -2.87 -9.36 16.60
C ALA A 34 -1.89 -10.21 15.78
N LEU A 35 -2.23 -10.54 14.53
CA LEU A 35 -1.36 -11.29 13.61
C LEU A 35 -0.06 -10.53 13.29
N ALA A 36 -0.14 -9.20 13.20
CA ALA A 36 0.98 -8.31 12.92
C ALA A 36 1.76 -7.90 14.19
N ALA A 37 1.33 -8.32 15.37
CA ALA A 37 1.88 -7.89 16.67
C ALA A 37 1.94 -6.35 16.79
N THR A 38 0.84 -5.69 16.45
CA THR A 38 0.74 -4.22 16.39
C THR A 38 -0.60 -3.72 16.94
N THR A 39 -0.84 -2.42 16.84
CA THR A 39 -2.04 -1.75 17.34
C THR A 39 -3.13 -1.68 16.25
N SER A 40 -4.37 -1.99 16.64
CA SER A 40 -5.56 -1.67 15.83
C SER A 40 -6.04 -0.27 16.16
N TYR A 41 -6.28 0.55 15.14
CA TYR A 41 -6.80 1.90 15.25
C TYR A 41 -8.24 1.94 14.75
N GLN A 42 -9.09 2.72 15.44
CA GLN A 42 -10.53 2.77 15.15
C GLN A 42 -10.83 3.56 13.88
N THR A 43 -9.96 4.51 13.53
CA THR A 43 -10.07 5.29 12.28
C THR A 43 -8.72 5.40 11.58
N LEU A 44 -8.75 5.58 10.26
CA LEU A 44 -7.55 5.92 9.49
C LEU A 44 -6.88 7.18 10.03
N ARG A 45 -7.65 8.19 10.43
CA ARG A 45 -7.12 9.42 11.00
C ARG A 45 -6.32 9.17 12.26
N GLU A 46 -6.84 8.34 13.17
CA GLU A 46 -6.14 7.97 14.40
C GLU A 46 -4.83 7.22 14.10
N LEU A 47 -4.84 6.29 13.15
CA LEU A 47 -3.63 5.61 12.66
C LEU A 47 -2.58 6.62 12.17
N LEU A 48 -3.00 7.62 11.39
CA LEU A 48 -2.10 8.62 10.81
C LEU A 48 -1.57 9.62 11.87
N ASP A 49 -2.43 10.12 12.74
CA ASP A 49 -2.09 11.17 13.72
C ASP A 49 -1.28 10.62 14.92
N VAL A 50 -1.66 9.44 15.41
CA VAL A 50 -1.05 8.79 16.59
C VAL A 50 0.00 7.77 16.19
N GLY A 51 -0.33 6.87 15.26
CA GLY A 51 0.60 5.84 14.80
C GLY A 51 1.74 6.38 13.93
N ARG A 52 1.54 7.53 13.28
CA ARG A 52 2.53 8.26 12.48
C ARG A 52 3.40 7.37 11.57
N PRO A 53 2.78 6.54 10.71
CA PRO A 53 3.54 5.67 9.82
C PRO A 53 4.32 6.47 8.77
N HIS A 54 5.54 6.04 8.46
CA HIS A 54 6.30 6.59 7.32
C HIS A 54 5.78 6.10 5.97
N LEU A 55 5.15 4.92 5.94
CA LEU A 55 4.62 4.26 4.74
C LEU A 55 3.28 3.60 5.08
N VAL A 56 2.25 3.86 4.26
CA VAL A 56 0.93 3.23 4.37
C VAL A 56 0.72 2.27 3.20
N HIS A 57 0.43 1.00 3.51
CA HIS A 57 -0.03 0.04 2.52
C HIS A 57 -1.56 0.11 2.42
N VAL A 58 -2.09 0.59 1.29
CA VAL A 58 -3.52 0.66 1.03
C VAL A 58 -3.96 -0.64 0.36
N CYS A 59 -4.66 -1.48 1.12
CA CYS A 59 -5.10 -2.82 0.71
C CYS A 59 -6.63 -3.00 0.78
N THR A 60 -7.38 -1.90 0.68
CA THR A 60 -8.84 -1.89 0.70
C THR A 60 -9.40 -2.46 -0.62
N PRO A 61 -10.72 -2.67 -0.76
CA PRO A 61 -11.30 -3.12 -2.02
C PRO A 61 -11.03 -2.14 -3.18
N ALA A 62 -10.99 -2.65 -4.42
CA ALA A 62 -10.94 -1.81 -5.61
C ALA A 62 -12.08 -0.78 -5.60
N GLY A 63 -11.86 0.41 -6.18
CA GLY A 63 -12.77 1.55 -6.06
C GLY A 63 -12.58 2.41 -4.81
N THR A 64 -11.89 1.92 -3.77
CA THR A 64 -11.79 2.63 -2.48
C THR A 64 -10.39 3.13 -2.15
N HIS A 65 -9.43 2.98 -3.05
CA HIS A 65 -8.02 3.28 -2.77
C HIS A 65 -7.69 4.77 -2.70
N PHE A 66 -8.44 5.61 -3.43
CA PHE A 66 -8.08 7.02 -3.64
C PHE A 66 -8.03 7.81 -2.32
N GLU A 67 -9.13 7.83 -1.56
CA GLU A 67 -9.21 8.58 -0.31
C GLU A 67 -8.17 8.16 0.73
N PRO A 68 -8.00 6.86 1.10
CA PRO A 68 -6.99 6.47 2.07
C PRO A 68 -5.56 6.75 1.60
N ALA A 69 -5.27 6.66 0.29
CA ALA A 69 -3.97 7.03 -0.24
C ALA A 69 -3.73 8.55 -0.16
N ARG A 70 -4.74 9.35 -0.51
CA ARG A 70 -4.70 10.81 -0.43
C ARG A 70 -4.49 11.29 1.01
N ASP A 71 -5.24 10.73 1.96
CA ASP A 71 -5.14 11.08 3.38
C ASP A 71 -3.76 10.73 3.96
N ALA A 72 -3.21 9.56 3.60
CA ALA A 72 -1.87 9.17 4.00
C ALA A 72 -0.80 10.12 3.45
N LEU A 73 -0.88 10.52 2.18
CA LEU A 73 0.02 11.52 1.59
C LEU A 73 -0.12 12.89 2.27
N LEU A 74 -1.35 13.33 2.57
CA LEU A 74 -1.61 14.57 3.30
C LEU A 74 -1.02 14.55 4.71
N ALA A 75 -1.01 13.40 5.37
CA ALA A 75 -0.38 13.17 6.67
C ALA A 75 1.16 13.06 6.60
N GLY A 76 1.75 13.07 5.40
CA GLY A 76 3.21 13.02 5.22
C GLY A 76 3.78 11.60 5.09
N ALA A 77 2.95 10.58 4.85
CA ALA A 77 3.39 9.20 4.65
C ALA A 77 3.54 8.87 3.17
N HIS A 78 4.55 8.06 2.82
CA HIS A 78 4.60 7.38 1.53
C HIS A 78 3.42 6.41 1.41
N VAL A 79 3.03 6.05 0.19
CA VAL A 79 1.93 5.09 -0.04
C VAL A 79 2.34 3.95 -0.95
N TYR A 80 1.90 2.74 -0.61
CA TYR A 80 1.91 1.57 -1.48
C TYR A 80 0.48 1.07 -1.66
N VAL A 81 -0.09 1.24 -2.84
CA VAL A 81 -1.51 1.04 -3.10
C VAL A 81 -1.71 -0.22 -3.94
N GLU A 82 -2.61 -1.10 -3.53
CA GLU A 82 -2.95 -2.31 -4.28
C GLU A 82 -3.52 -2.01 -5.67
N LYS A 83 -3.47 -3.00 -6.56
CA LYS A 83 -3.98 -2.86 -7.94
C LYS A 83 -5.46 -3.25 -8.04
N PRO A 84 -6.29 -2.56 -8.85
CA PRO A 84 -5.94 -1.39 -9.68
C PRO A 84 -5.59 -0.18 -8.81
N PHE A 85 -4.62 0.63 -9.23
CA PHE A 85 -4.08 1.72 -8.41
C PHE A 85 -5.20 2.65 -7.91
N VAL A 86 -6.00 3.18 -8.83
CA VAL A 86 -7.24 3.94 -8.60
C VAL A 86 -8.15 3.77 -9.83
N GLU A 87 -9.40 4.20 -9.76
CA GLU A 87 -10.40 3.96 -10.82
C GLU A 87 -10.19 4.87 -12.04
N THR A 88 -9.74 6.10 -11.80
CA THR A 88 -9.61 7.08 -12.89
C THR A 88 -8.19 7.60 -13.05
N ARG A 89 -7.83 7.94 -14.29
CA ARG A 89 -6.57 8.65 -14.58
C ARG A 89 -6.45 9.95 -13.77
N ARG A 90 -7.56 10.69 -13.60
CA ARG A 90 -7.59 11.95 -12.85
C ARG A 90 -7.17 11.75 -11.39
N GLU A 91 -7.72 10.74 -10.72
CA GLU A 91 -7.32 10.37 -9.35
C GLU A 91 -5.84 10.00 -9.27
N ALA A 92 -5.33 9.29 -10.28
CA ALA A 92 -3.92 8.90 -10.30
C ALA A 92 -3.01 10.13 -10.42
N GLU A 93 -3.34 11.05 -11.34
CA GLU A 93 -2.62 12.30 -11.53
C GLU A 93 -2.65 13.17 -10.27
N GLU A 94 -3.79 13.22 -9.57
CA GLU A 94 -3.94 13.95 -8.31
C GLU A 94 -3.02 13.38 -7.21
N LEU A 95 -3.00 12.06 -7.00
CA LEU A 95 -2.13 11.42 -6.01
C LEU A 95 -0.65 11.61 -6.34
N LEU A 96 -0.27 11.51 -7.61
CA LEU A 96 1.12 11.71 -8.05
C LEU A 96 1.58 13.15 -7.89
N ALA A 97 0.74 14.13 -8.23
CA ALA A 97 1.02 15.54 -8.02
C ALA A 97 1.14 15.87 -6.53
N LEU A 98 0.22 15.35 -5.71
CA LEU A 98 0.26 15.51 -4.26
C LEU A 98 1.55 14.93 -3.66
N ALA A 99 1.94 13.72 -4.05
CA ALA A 99 3.19 13.13 -3.60
C ALA A 99 4.42 13.95 -4.01
N ALA A 100 4.46 14.42 -5.27
CA ALA A 100 5.55 15.24 -5.78
C ALA A 100 5.71 16.55 -5.00
N THR A 101 4.61 17.28 -4.75
CA THR A 101 4.64 18.54 -3.97
C THR A 101 5.09 18.36 -2.53
N ARG A 102 4.97 17.15 -1.98
CA ARG A 102 5.34 16.83 -0.60
C ARG A 102 6.65 16.05 -0.48
N GLY A 103 7.32 15.75 -1.59
CA GLY A 103 8.53 14.91 -1.59
C GLY A 103 8.29 13.46 -1.15
N LEU A 104 7.07 12.96 -1.38
CA LEU A 104 6.65 11.60 -1.03
C LEU A 104 6.70 10.66 -2.23
N LEU A 105 6.55 9.37 -1.96
CA LEU A 105 6.64 8.30 -2.95
C LEU A 105 5.31 7.58 -3.02
N VAL A 106 4.96 7.18 -4.23
CA VAL A 106 3.78 6.37 -4.55
C VAL A 106 4.25 5.09 -5.22
N GLY A 107 3.92 3.95 -4.62
CA GLY A 107 4.05 2.63 -5.22
C GLY A 107 2.68 2.05 -5.53
N ALA A 108 2.56 1.36 -6.67
CA ALA A 108 1.37 0.59 -7.01
C ALA A 108 1.70 -0.91 -7.00
N GLY A 109 0.74 -1.74 -6.58
CA GLY A 109 0.80 -3.20 -6.43
C GLY A 109 1.00 -4.00 -7.72
N HIS A 110 2.01 -3.66 -8.51
CA HIS A 110 2.37 -4.34 -9.75
C HIS A 110 3.50 -5.38 -9.54
N GLN A 111 3.46 -6.12 -8.42
CA GLN A 111 4.49 -7.10 -8.07
C GLN A 111 4.71 -8.17 -9.15
N GLN A 112 3.68 -8.48 -9.95
CA GLN A 112 3.77 -9.46 -11.04
C GLN A 112 4.74 -9.04 -12.15
N LEU A 113 5.01 -7.74 -12.32
CA LEU A 113 6.05 -7.26 -13.25
C LEU A 113 7.46 -7.69 -12.82
N ARG A 114 7.63 -8.17 -11.59
CA ARG A 114 8.88 -8.69 -11.03
C ARG A 114 8.89 -10.21 -10.88
N ASP A 115 7.81 -10.90 -11.29
CA ASP A 115 7.76 -12.35 -11.25
C ASP A 115 8.82 -12.95 -12.21
N PRO A 116 9.66 -13.91 -11.76
CA PRO A 116 10.69 -14.51 -12.60
C PRO A 116 10.15 -15.13 -13.90
N ALA A 117 8.97 -15.74 -13.87
CA ALA A 117 8.34 -16.32 -15.07
C ALA A 117 7.87 -15.23 -16.03
N TYR A 118 7.30 -14.14 -15.52
CA TYR A 118 6.94 -12.99 -16.35
C TYR A 118 8.17 -12.34 -16.99
N LEU A 119 9.25 -12.17 -16.23
CA LEU A 119 10.52 -11.65 -16.75
C LEU A 119 11.16 -12.58 -17.79
N ALA A 120 11.09 -13.90 -17.59
CA ALA A 120 11.57 -14.88 -18.54
C ALA A 120 10.76 -14.82 -19.85
N LEU A 121 9.44 -14.75 -19.75
CA LEU A 121 8.54 -14.58 -20.89
C LEU A 121 8.92 -13.32 -21.69
N LEU A 122 9.07 -12.16 -21.05
CA LEU A 122 9.43 -10.91 -21.73
C LEU A 122 10.77 -10.97 -22.48
N ARG A 123 11.73 -11.78 -21.99
CA ARG A 123 13.00 -11.99 -22.70
C ARG A 123 12.80 -12.80 -23.97
N GLN A 124 12.02 -13.89 -23.88
CA GLN A 124 11.75 -14.79 -25.00
C GLN A 124 10.78 -14.20 -26.03
N MET A 125 9.86 -13.33 -25.62
CA MET A 125 8.93 -12.66 -26.55
C MET A 125 9.66 -11.88 -27.64
N ARG A 126 10.88 -11.39 -27.40
CA ARG A 126 11.71 -10.72 -28.41
C ARG A 126 12.11 -11.64 -29.57
N ASP A 127 12.12 -12.94 -29.33
CA ASP A 127 12.49 -13.95 -30.31
C ASP A 127 11.27 -14.43 -31.14
N LEU A 128 10.06 -13.96 -30.82
CA LEU A 128 8.81 -14.40 -31.46
C LEU A 128 8.38 -13.58 -32.68
N GLY A 129 9.10 -12.51 -33.04
CA GLY A 129 8.78 -11.64 -34.19
C GLY A 129 7.77 -10.56 -33.83
#